data_AF-A0A9L0KJ78-F1
#
_entry.id   AF-A0A9L0KJ78-F1
#
_cell.length_a   1.000
_cell.length_b   1.000
_cell.length_c   1.000
_cell.angle_alpha   90.00
_cell.angle_beta   90.00
_cell.angle_gamma   90.00
#
_symmetry.space_group_name_H-M   'P 1'
#
loop_
_entity.id
_entity.type
_entity.pdbx_description
1 polymer ?
#
loop_
_entity_poly.entity_id
_entity_poly.type
_entity_poly.pdbx_seq_one_letter_code
_entity_poly.pdbx_strand_id
1 'polypeptide(L)'
;MDMLFIKGKYKSALEVLIEMKNQDVKFSRDTYVLAFAVCYKLNSPESFRICTTLREEALLKGDVLSRRASCFAVALALSQNQVAKAVSIFSQIMKPESIICTNLNVMIHIQSNAPTTLIEILRDATEGNLSRFVKRHEFSEEVLAKVREKVKDVPVLLARFDEIYGKLHVNGQVTTYTLDALLCHTPRDRKSHTVLLNKRTVSRRTLQPLSQSLWAE
;
A
#
# COMPACT_ATOMS: atom_id res chain seq x y z
N MET A 1 10.60 -3.07 1.13
CA MET A 1 10.88 -1.63 1.12
C MET A 1 12.24 -1.44 1.77
N ASP A 2 13.10 -0.65 1.15
CA ASP A 2 14.52 -0.62 1.48
C ASP A 2 14.86 0.39 2.58
N MET A 3 16.09 0.29 3.10
CA MET A 3 16.59 1.14 4.18
C MET A 3 16.45 2.63 3.86
N LEU A 4 16.67 3.05 2.60
CA LEU A 4 16.51 4.45 2.19
C LEU A 4 15.06 4.93 2.30
N PHE A 5 14.11 4.08 1.91
CA PHE A 5 12.69 4.40 2.02
C PHE A 5 12.25 4.50 3.48
N ILE A 6 12.70 3.56 4.33
CA ILE A 6 12.39 3.55 5.77
C ILE A 6 12.98 4.79 6.46
N LYS A 7 14.18 5.24 6.06
CA LYS A 7 14.83 6.43 6.59
C LYS A 7 14.32 7.75 5.98
N GLY A 8 13.28 7.72 5.14
CA GLY A 8 12.70 8.92 4.53
C GLY A 8 13.59 9.59 3.46
N LYS A 9 14.65 8.93 2.99
CA LYS A 9 15.59 9.45 1.98
C LYS A 9 15.06 9.21 0.57
N TYR A 10 13.88 9.75 0.26
CA TYR A 10 13.17 9.47 -0.99
C TYR A 10 13.87 10.05 -2.23
N LYS A 11 14.45 11.25 -2.14
CA LYS A 11 15.19 11.86 -3.27
C LYS A 11 16.41 11.04 -3.65
N SER A 12 17.25 10.69 -2.68
CA SER A 12 18.41 9.82 -2.93
C SER A 12 18.02 8.43 -3.41
N ALA A 13 16.90 7.88 -2.93
CA ALA A 13 16.40 6.61 -3.47
C ALA A 13 15.96 6.73 -4.93
N LEU A 14 15.33 7.86 -5.30
CA LEU A 14 14.93 8.13 -6.68
C LEU A 14 16.15 8.31 -7.59
N GLU A 15 17.18 9.02 -7.14
CA GLU A 15 18.45 9.18 -7.87
C GLU A 15 19.10 7.83 -8.18
N VAL A 16 19.17 6.93 -7.19
CA VAL A 16 19.69 5.57 -7.41
C VAL A 16 18.84 4.80 -8.42
N LEU A 17 17.52 4.90 -8.35
CA LEU A 17 16.63 4.22 -9.29
C LEU A 17 16.77 4.77 -10.72
N ILE A 18 16.95 6.08 -10.88
CA ILE A 18 17.22 6.70 -12.17
C ILE A 18 18.57 6.22 -12.70
N GLU A 19 19.59 6.15 -11.85
CA GLU A 19 20.92 5.70 -12.28
C GLU A 19 20.91 4.22 -12.69
N MET A 20 20.23 3.36 -11.93
CA MET A 20 19.99 1.97 -12.32
C MET A 20 19.33 1.88 -13.70
N LYS A 21 18.37 2.76 -13.96
CA LYS A 21 17.68 2.81 -15.26
C LYS A 21 18.59 3.31 -16.39
N ASN A 22 19.42 4.31 -16.14
CA ASN A 22 20.39 4.82 -17.11
C ASN A 22 21.45 3.77 -17.48
N GLN A 23 21.80 2.90 -16.54
CA GLN A 23 22.71 1.77 -16.75
C GLN A 23 22.00 0.52 -17.32
N ASP A 24 20.75 0.64 -17.77
CA ASP A 24 19.90 -0.44 -18.28
C ASP A 24 19.78 -1.66 -17.33
N VAL A 25 19.88 -1.41 -16.02
CA VAL A 25 19.66 -2.45 -15.01
C VAL A 25 18.20 -2.87 -15.05
N LYS A 26 17.96 -4.17 -15.25
CA LYS A 26 16.60 -4.72 -15.27
C LYS A 26 15.93 -4.59 -13.91
N PHE A 27 14.75 -3.97 -13.88
CA PHE A 27 13.98 -3.81 -12.65
C PHE A 27 13.31 -5.13 -12.26
N SER A 28 13.47 -5.50 -10.99
CA SER A 28 12.72 -6.60 -10.39
C SER A 28 11.32 -6.13 -9.96
N ARG A 29 10.44 -7.07 -9.61
CA ARG A 29 9.12 -6.75 -9.02
C ARG A 29 9.25 -5.84 -7.78
N ASP A 30 10.25 -6.06 -6.94
CA ASP A 30 10.47 -5.27 -5.73
C ASP A 30 11.06 -3.90 -6.05
N THR A 31 11.89 -3.81 -7.09
CA THR A 31 12.42 -2.53 -7.59
C THR A 31 11.28 -1.62 -8.07
N TYR A 32 10.30 -2.17 -8.81
CA TYR A 32 9.11 -1.40 -9.21
C TYR A 32 8.27 -0.96 -8.01
N VAL A 33 8.08 -1.82 -7.00
CA VAL A 33 7.37 -1.45 -5.76
C VAL A 33 8.09 -0.29 -5.07
N LEU A 34 9.42 -0.37 -4.93
CA LEU A 34 10.21 0.69 -4.32
C LEU A 34 10.11 1.99 -5.12
N ALA A 35 10.28 1.92 -6.45
CA ALA A 35 10.24 3.09 -7.31
C ALA A 35 8.89 3.81 -7.25
N PHE A 36 7.80 3.07 -7.34
CA PHE A 36 6.46 3.67 -7.27
C PHE A 36 6.15 4.19 -5.85
N ALA A 37 6.63 3.52 -4.80
CA ALA A 37 6.49 4.02 -3.45
C ALA A 37 7.26 5.32 -3.21
N VAL A 38 8.51 5.40 -3.70
CA VAL A 38 9.32 6.63 -3.64
C VAL A 38 8.62 7.76 -4.40
N CYS A 39 8.11 7.48 -5.61
CA CYS A 39 7.38 8.47 -6.40
C CYS A 39 6.12 8.96 -5.68
N TYR A 40 5.37 8.04 -5.07
CA TYR A 40 4.21 8.33 -4.24
C TYR A 40 4.56 9.25 -3.06
N LYS A 41 5.65 8.95 -2.33
CA LYS A 41 6.09 9.78 -1.20
C LYS A 41 6.58 11.16 -1.59
N LEU A 42 7.20 11.31 -2.76
CA LEU A 42 7.63 12.62 -3.27
C LEU A 42 6.45 13.46 -3.76
N ASN A 43 5.42 12.83 -4.32
CA ASN A 43 4.18 13.45 -4.80
C ASN A 43 4.38 14.75 -5.61
N SER A 44 5.43 14.82 -6.43
CA SER A 44 5.68 15.94 -7.33
C SER A 44 5.19 15.62 -8.74
N PRO A 45 4.91 16.63 -9.59
CA PRO A 45 4.60 16.40 -11.00
C PRO A 45 5.70 15.60 -11.73
N GLU A 46 6.95 15.81 -11.33
CA GLU A 46 8.10 15.07 -11.83
C GLU A 46 8.07 13.60 -11.39
N SER A 47 7.81 13.31 -10.11
CA SER A 47 7.73 11.92 -9.64
C SER A 47 6.55 11.18 -10.25
N PHE A 48 5.44 11.87 -10.52
CA PHE A 48 4.31 11.32 -11.27
C PHE A 48 4.65 10.98 -12.72
N ARG A 49 5.39 11.87 -13.41
CA ARG A 49 5.87 11.61 -14.77
C ARG A 49 6.78 10.39 -14.80
N ILE A 50 7.76 10.31 -13.90
CA ILE A 50 8.68 9.16 -13.78
C ILE A 50 7.90 7.87 -13.53
N CYS A 51 6.98 7.87 -12.55
CA CYS A 51 6.16 6.71 -12.22
C CYS A 51 5.31 6.23 -13.42
N THR A 52 4.76 7.18 -14.18
CA THR A 52 4.00 6.90 -15.40
C THR A 52 4.87 6.24 -16.45
N THR A 53 5.99 6.88 -16.81
CA THR A 53 6.88 6.41 -17.87
C THR A 53 7.43 5.03 -17.53
N LEU A 54 7.87 4.83 -16.29
CA LEU A 54 8.39 3.54 -15.82
C LEU A 54 7.33 2.44 -15.90
N ARG A 55 6.06 2.75 -15.62
CA ARG A 55 4.95 1.81 -15.76
C ARG A 55 4.68 1.47 -17.24
N GLU A 56 4.61 2.47 -18.10
CA GLU A 56 4.34 2.28 -19.54
C GLU A 56 5.44 1.43 -20.19
N GLU A 57 6.70 1.70 -19.87
CA GLU A 57 7.84 0.88 -20.32
C GLU A 57 7.76 -0.56 -19.81
N ALA A 58 7.40 -0.76 -18.54
CA ALA A 58 7.21 -2.11 -17.98
C ALA A 58 6.15 -2.88 -18.77
N LEU A 59 5.01 -2.24 -19.08
CA LEU A 59 3.93 -2.86 -19.85
C LEU A 59 4.37 -3.18 -21.28
N LEU A 60 5.08 -2.28 -21.96
CA LEU A 60 5.60 -2.51 -23.32
C LEU A 60 6.59 -3.67 -23.38
N LYS A 61 7.41 -3.84 -22.33
CA LYS A 61 8.36 -4.96 -22.22
C LYS A 61 7.69 -6.28 -21.80
N GLY A 62 6.40 -6.26 -21.46
CA GLY A 62 5.67 -7.42 -20.96
C GLY A 62 5.98 -7.77 -19.50
N ASP A 63 6.54 -6.84 -18.72
CA ASP A 63 6.79 -7.05 -17.29
C ASP A 63 5.47 -7.07 -16.50
N VAL A 64 5.35 -8.03 -15.58
CA VAL A 64 4.19 -8.14 -14.68
C VAL A 64 4.43 -7.31 -13.42
N LEU A 65 3.74 -6.16 -13.33
CA LEU A 65 3.74 -5.32 -12.13
C LEU A 65 3.00 -6.01 -10.98
N SER A 66 3.58 -5.92 -9.78
CA SER A 66 2.92 -6.43 -8.59
C SER A 66 1.69 -5.59 -8.23
N ARG A 67 0.70 -6.21 -7.58
CA ARG A 67 -0.47 -5.50 -7.03
C ARG A 67 -0.06 -4.28 -6.21
N ARG A 68 0.97 -4.45 -5.36
CA ARG A 68 1.46 -3.39 -4.48
C ARG A 68 2.04 -2.21 -5.26
N ALA A 69 2.80 -2.47 -6.33
CA ALA A 69 3.27 -1.42 -7.22
C ALA A 69 2.08 -0.68 -7.84
N SER A 70 1.13 -1.40 -8.42
CA SER A 70 -0.08 -0.80 -9.00
C SER A 70 -0.87 0.04 -8.00
N CYS A 71 -1.00 -0.40 -6.73
CA CYS A 71 -1.64 0.39 -5.68
C CYS A 71 -0.93 1.74 -5.42
N PHE A 72 0.40 1.78 -5.41
CA PHE A 72 1.13 3.05 -5.29
C PHE A 72 0.91 3.96 -6.50
N ALA A 73 0.89 3.39 -7.71
CA ALA A 73 0.62 4.15 -8.92
C ALA A 73 -0.81 4.74 -8.94
N VAL A 74 -1.81 3.97 -8.48
CA VAL A 74 -3.19 4.46 -8.30
C VAL A 74 -3.22 5.58 -7.26
N ALA A 75 -2.62 5.37 -6.09
CA ALA A 75 -2.60 6.36 -5.02
C ALA A 75 -1.95 7.68 -5.45
N LEU A 76 -0.85 7.60 -6.20
CA LEU A 76 -0.17 8.76 -6.77
C LEU A 76 -1.00 9.44 -7.87
N ALA A 77 -1.70 8.69 -8.72
CA ALA A 77 -2.61 9.28 -9.70
C ALA A 77 -3.76 10.05 -9.02
N LEU A 78 -4.32 9.49 -7.94
CA LEU A 78 -5.36 10.15 -7.13
C LEU A 78 -4.85 11.42 -6.43
N SER A 79 -3.62 11.43 -5.93
CA SER A 79 -3.02 12.62 -5.30
C SER A 79 -2.70 13.73 -6.30
N GLN A 80 -2.54 13.39 -7.58
CA GLN A 80 -2.35 14.33 -8.69
C GLN A 80 -3.67 14.70 -9.39
N ASN A 81 -4.83 14.33 -8.83
CA ASN A 81 -6.17 14.53 -9.41
C ASN A 81 -6.37 13.90 -10.81
N GLN A 82 -5.60 12.86 -11.15
CA GLN A 82 -5.68 12.15 -12.43
C GLN A 82 -6.60 10.92 -12.33
N VAL A 83 -7.90 11.18 -12.08
CA VAL A 83 -8.92 10.14 -11.80
C VAL A 83 -9.03 9.10 -12.92
N ALA A 84 -9.07 9.54 -14.19
CA ALA A 84 -9.16 8.63 -15.34
C ALA A 84 -7.97 7.65 -15.39
N LYS A 85 -6.77 8.15 -15.04
CA LYS A 85 -5.57 7.32 -14.98
C LYS A 85 -5.62 6.37 -13.79
N ALA A 86 -6.07 6.83 -12.63
CA ALA A 86 -6.28 5.99 -11.45
C ALA A 86 -7.23 4.81 -11.76
N VAL A 87 -8.37 5.07 -12.42
CA VAL A 87 -9.33 4.05 -12.87
C VAL A 87 -8.68 3.06 -13.84
N SER A 88 -7.96 3.56 -14.85
CA SER A 88 -7.26 2.72 -15.83
C SER A 88 -6.20 1.81 -15.21
N ILE A 89 -5.44 2.31 -14.23
CA ILE A 89 -4.44 1.52 -13.51
C ILE A 89 -5.14 0.49 -12.62
N PHE A 90 -6.20 0.89 -11.92
CA PHE A 90 -6.91 0.04 -10.98
C PHE A 90 -7.59 -1.15 -11.66
N SER A 91 -8.19 -0.95 -12.84
CA SER A 91 -8.86 -2.03 -13.59
C SER A 91 -7.91 -3.14 -14.05
N GLN A 92 -6.62 -2.86 -14.15
CA GLN A 92 -5.59 -3.85 -14.52
C GLN A 92 -5.06 -4.65 -13.32
N ILE A 93 -5.51 -4.34 -12.09
CA ILE A 93 -5.07 -5.05 -10.89
C ILE A 93 -5.75 -6.42 -10.81
N MET A 94 -4.95 -7.48 -10.91
CA MET A 94 -5.42 -8.85 -10.72
C MET A 94 -5.71 -9.14 -9.23
N LYS A 95 -6.90 -9.69 -8.96
CA LYS A 95 -7.40 -10.08 -7.62
C LYS A 95 -7.40 -8.89 -6.62
N PRO A 96 -8.36 -7.95 -6.71
CA PRO A 96 -8.38 -6.73 -5.90
C PRO A 96 -8.84 -6.92 -4.44
N GLU A 97 -8.88 -8.15 -3.92
CA GLU A 97 -9.40 -8.52 -2.59
C GLU A 97 -8.46 -8.15 -1.42
N SER A 98 -7.86 -6.95 -1.47
CA SER A 98 -6.99 -6.46 -0.41
C SER A 98 -7.54 -5.18 0.22
N ILE A 99 -7.27 -4.98 1.51
CA ILE A 99 -7.66 -3.75 2.23
C ILE A 99 -7.24 -2.49 1.49
N ILE A 100 -6.02 -2.46 0.94
CA ILE A 100 -5.48 -1.33 0.18
C ILE A 100 -6.32 -1.10 -1.09
N CYS A 101 -6.60 -2.16 -1.87
CA CYS A 101 -7.41 -2.05 -3.08
C CYS A 101 -8.84 -1.60 -2.78
N THR A 102 -9.47 -2.13 -1.73
CA THR A 102 -10.81 -1.72 -1.30
C THR A 102 -10.85 -0.23 -0.98
N ASN A 103 -9.90 0.26 -0.19
CA ASN A 103 -9.82 1.68 0.18
C ASN A 103 -9.49 2.57 -1.02
N LEU A 104 -8.61 2.14 -1.94
CA LEU A 104 -8.32 2.88 -3.17
C LEU A 104 -9.54 2.93 -4.10
N ASN A 105 -10.34 1.86 -4.18
CA ASN A 105 -11.57 1.86 -4.96
C ASN A 105 -12.55 2.92 -4.43
N VAL A 106 -12.75 2.96 -3.11
CA VAL A 106 -13.59 3.98 -2.46
C VAL A 106 -13.06 5.39 -2.78
N MET A 107 -11.75 5.62 -2.69
CA MET A 107 -11.13 6.90 -3.04
C MET A 107 -11.34 7.31 -4.51
N ILE A 108 -11.27 6.35 -5.44
CA ILE A 108 -11.61 6.58 -6.85
C ILE A 108 -13.06 7.07 -6.98
N HIS A 109 -14.02 6.39 -6.34
CA HIS A 109 -15.43 6.77 -6.41
C HIS A 109 -15.75 8.12 -5.74
N ILE A 110 -15.03 8.47 -4.66
CA ILE A 110 -15.11 9.80 -4.04
C ILE A 110 -14.71 10.88 -5.06
N GLN A 111 -13.59 10.69 -5.78
CA GLN A 111 -13.10 11.66 -6.76
C GLN A 111 -13.94 11.69 -8.06
N SER A 112 -14.52 10.56 -8.47
CA SER A 112 -15.42 10.47 -9.64
C SER A 112 -16.79 11.13 -9.43
N ASN A 113 -17.08 11.67 -8.24
CA ASN A 113 -18.32 12.39 -7.92
C ASN A 113 -19.61 11.58 -8.10
N ALA A 114 -19.58 10.29 -7.77
CA ALA A 114 -20.74 9.39 -7.83
C ALA A 114 -21.17 8.94 -6.40
N PRO A 115 -21.86 9.79 -5.62
CA PRO A 115 -22.13 9.53 -4.20
C PRO A 115 -23.15 8.39 -3.98
N THR A 116 -24.05 8.13 -4.93
CA THR A 116 -24.98 7.00 -4.85
C THR A 116 -24.25 5.66 -4.95
N THR A 117 -23.41 5.50 -5.98
CA THR A 117 -22.56 4.32 -6.17
C THR A 117 -21.64 4.07 -4.97
N LEU A 118 -21.16 5.14 -4.34
CA LEU A 118 -20.32 5.05 -3.15
C LEU A 118 -21.04 4.39 -1.97
N ILE A 119 -22.30 4.76 -1.73
CA ILE A 119 -23.14 4.16 -0.69
C ILE A 119 -23.44 2.70 -1.02
N GLU A 120 -23.70 2.36 -2.28
CA GLU A 120 -23.93 0.98 -2.71
C GLU A 120 -22.71 0.09 -2.48
N ILE A 121 -21.51 0.57 -2.82
CA ILE A 121 -20.26 -0.16 -2.56
C ILE A 121 -20.06 -0.45 -1.08
N LEU A 122 -20.32 0.54 -0.21
CA LEU A 122 -20.19 0.33 1.23
C LEU A 122 -21.27 -0.60 1.77
N ARG A 123 -22.50 -0.49 1.28
CA ARG A 123 -23.61 -1.38 1.64
C ARG A 123 -23.29 -2.82 1.26
N ASP A 124 -22.86 -3.07 0.03
CA ASP A 124 -22.54 -4.42 -0.46
C ASP A 124 -21.38 -5.04 0.35
N ALA A 125 -20.42 -4.21 0.79
CA ALA A 125 -19.34 -4.64 1.68
C ALA A 125 -19.80 -4.96 3.13
N THR A 126 -20.96 -4.45 3.56
CA THR A 126 -21.58 -4.79 4.85
C THR A 126 -22.57 -5.96 4.77
N GLU A 127 -23.30 -6.08 3.66
CA GLU A 127 -24.40 -7.06 3.47
C GLU A 127 -23.92 -8.39 2.88
N GLY A 128 -22.72 -8.42 2.31
CA GLY A 128 -22.08 -9.66 1.87
C GLY A 128 -22.04 -10.66 3.03
N ASN A 129 -22.82 -11.74 2.93
CA ASN A 129 -22.80 -12.91 3.80
C ASN A 129 -21.44 -13.62 3.70
N LEU A 130 -20.41 -12.99 4.23
CA LEU A 130 -19.09 -13.56 4.34
C LEU A 130 -19.17 -14.54 5.50
N SER A 131 -19.09 -15.82 5.18
CA SER A 131 -18.94 -16.87 6.19
C SER A 131 -17.83 -16.47 7.17
N ARG A 132 -17.86 -16.97 8.40
CA ARG A 132 -16.88 -16.63 9.45
C ARG A 132 -15.41 -16.82 9.01
N PHE A 133 -15.18 -17.55 7.91
CA PHE A 133 -13.88 -17.87 7.35
C PHE A 133 -13.45 -16.98 6.19
N VAL A 134 -14.35 -16.14 5.63
CA VAL A 134 -13.98 -15.21 4.54
C VAL A 134 -13.55 -13.88 5.13
N LYS A 135 -12.40 -13.39 4.65
CA LYS A 135 -11.84 -12.11 5.08
C LYS A 135 -12.81 -10.98 4.71
N ARG A 136 -13.26 -10.24 5.73
CA ARG A 136 -14.15 -9.09 5.55
C ARG A 136 -13.41 -7.92 4.91
N HIS A 137 -14.12 -7.11 4.14
CA HIS A 137 -13.61 -5.83 3.68
C HIS A 137 -13.38 -4.93 4.88
N GLU A 138 -12.18 -4.37 4.95
CA GLU A 138 -11.76 -3.44 5.99
C GLU A 138 -11.57 -2.04 5.36
N PHE A 139 -11.98 -1.01 6.08
CA PHE A 139 -11.92 0.38 5.64
C PHE A 139 -11.07 1.20 6.61
N SER A 140 -10.33 2.16 6.08
CA SER A 140 -9.61 3.15 6.88
C SER A 140 -10.60 4.21 7.36
N GLU A 141 -10.52 4.57 8.64
CA GLU A 141 -11.29 5.67 9.24
C GLU A 141 -11.14 6.96 8.41
N GLU A 142 -9.92 7.25 7.94
CA GLU A 142 -9.62 8.42 7.12
C GLU A 142 -10.42 8.43 5.81
N VAL A 143 -10.57 7.25 5.18
CA VAL A 143 -11.31 7.11 3.92
C VAL A 143 -12.81 7.26 4.17
N LEU A 144 -13.34 6.67 5.25
CA LEU A 144 -14.74 6.80 5.63
C LEU A 144 -15.10 8.26 5.99
N ALA A 145 -14.21 8.99 6.66
CA ALA A 145 -14.40 10.41 6.92
C ALA A 145 -14.54 11.22 5.62
N LYS A 146 -13.73 10.91 4.59
CA LYS A 146 -13.85 11.53 3.26
C LYS A 146 -15.16 11.15 2.55
N VAL A 147 -15.66 9.92 2.73
CA VAL A 147 -17.00 9.53 2.24
C VAL A 147 -18.07 10.39 2.90
N ARG A 148 -18.04 10.51 4.23
CA ARG A 148 -19.01 11.32 4.99
C ARG A 148 -19.05 12.76 4.49
N GLU A 149 -17.87 13.35 4.30
CA GLU A 149 -17.75 14.71 3.78
C GLU A 149 -18.33 14.85 2.37
N LYS A 150 -18.22 13.81 1.54
CA LYS A 150 -18.77 13.79 0.18
C LYS A 150 -20.30 13.70 0.14
N VAL A 151 -20.93 13.11 1.14
CA VAL A 151 -22.39 12.91 1.20
C VAL A 151 -23.11 13.87 2.15
N LYS A 152 -22.37 14.75 2.84
CA LYS A 152 -22.92 15.65 3.87
C LYS A 152 -24.05 16.55 3.39
N ASP A 153 -24.00 16.98 2.13
CA ASP A 153 -24.97 17.91 1.55
C ASP A 153 -26.25 17.20 1.06
N VAL A 154 -26.30 15.87 1.12
CA VAL A 154 -27.46 15.06 0.72
C VAL A 154 -27.96 14.28 1.94
N PRO A 155 -28.96 14.79 2.68
CA PRO A 155 -29.40 14.21 3.96
C PRO A 155 -29.77 12.73 3.89
N VAL A 156 -30.37 12.30 2.77
CA VAL A 156 -30.75 10.89 2.55
C VAL A 156 -29.52 9.98 2.44
N LEU A 157 -28.46 10.43 1.76
CA LEU A 157 -27.23 9.64 1.62
C LEU A 157 -26.40 9.68 2.92
N LEU A 158 -26.42 10.81 3.63
CA LEU A 158 -25.78 10.94 4.93
C LEU A 158 -26.39 9.97 5.97
N ALA A 159 -27.72 9.93 6.07
CA ALA A 159 -28.39 8.99 6.99
C ALA A 159 -28.08 7.52 6.66
N ARG A 160 -28.06 7.16 5.37
CA ARG A 160 -27.65 5.82 4.91
C ARG A 160 -26.19 5.52 5.24
N PHE A 161 -25.31 6.49 5.05
CA PHE A 161 -23.90 6.35 5.39
C PHE A 161 -23.73 6.10 6.89
N ASP A 162 -24.38 6.89 7.75
CA ASP A 162 -24.24 6.76 9.21
C ASP A 162 -24.74 5.38 9.70
N GLU A 163 -25.81 4.85 9.09
CA GLU A 163 -26.28 3.47 9.36
C GLU A 163 -25.23 2.42 8.97
N ILE A 164 -24.68 2.52 7.76
CA ILE A 164 -23.66 1.60 7.23
C ILE A 164 -22.37 1.69 8.07
N TYR A 165 -21.96 2.91 8.41
CA TYR A 165 -20.78 3.17 9.25
C TYR A 165 -20.93 2.51 10.63
N GLY A 166 -22.10 2.62 11.26
CA GLY A 166 -22.40 1.92 12.50
C GLY A 166 -22.26 0.40 12.39
N LYS A 167 -22.78 -0.19 11.30
CA LYS A 167 -22.63 -1.64 11.03
C LYS A 167 -21.16 -2.05 10.83
N LEU A 168 -20.40 -1.26 10.06
CA LEU A 168 -18.97 -1.51 9.83
C LEU A 168 -18.20 -1.50 11.16
N HIS A 169 -18.52 -0.57 12.06
CA HIS A 169 -17.87 -0.46 13.36
C HIS A 169 -18.19 -1.66 14.26
N VAL A 170 -19.47 -2.03 14.38
CA VAL A 170 -19.91 -3.23 15.14
C VAL A 170 -19.28 -4.51 14.59
N ASN A 171 -19.11 -4.60 13.27
CA ASN A 171 -18.50 -5.75 12.60
C ASN A 171 -16.97 -5.80 12.68
N GLY A 172 -16.31 -4.79 13.27
CA GLY A 172 -14.85 -4.69 13.32
C GLY A 172 -14.20 -4.47 11.95
N GLN A 173 -14.92 -3.88 10.99
CA GLN A 173 -14.46 -3.64 9.62
C GLN A 173 -13.78 -2.27 9.45
N VAL A 174 -13.53 -1.55 10.55
CA VAL A 174 -12.93 -0.22 10.53
C VAL A 174 -11.55 -0.28 11.17
N THR A 175 -10.56 0.29 10.47
CA THR A 175 -9.17 0.29 10.89
C THR A 175 -8.69 1.71 11.19
N THR A 176 -7.84 1.83 12.20
CA THR A 176 -7.23 3.11 12.61
C THR A 176 -6.04 3.50 11.74
N TYR A 177 -5.55 2.59 10.88
CA TYR A 177 -4.45 2.88 9.97
C TYR A 177 -4.93 3.80 8.84
N THR A 178 -4.15 4.84 8.56
CA THR A 178 -4.36 5.71 7.39
C THR A 178 -4.12 4.94 6.09
N LEU A 179 -4.66 5.43 4.98
CA LEU A 179 -4.42 4.81 3.67
C LEU A 179 -2.91 4.81 3.32
N ASP A 180 -2.22 5.89 3.67
CA ASP A 180 -0.76 5.99 3.55
C ASP A 180 -0.03 4.92 4.37
N ALA A 181 -0.43 4.71 5.63
CA ALA A 181 0.15 3.69 6.48
C ALA A 181 -0.08 2.28 5.93
N LEU A 182 -1.28 2.00 5.42
CA LEU A 182 -1.61 0.71 4.78
C LEU A 182 -0.74 0.47 3.54
N LEU A 183 -0.56 1.47 2.67
CA LEU A 183 0.29 1.39 1.49
C LEU A 183 1.77 1.18 1.84
N CYS A 184 2.26 1.92 2.84
CA CYS A 184 3.67 1.94 3.23
C CYS A 184 4.05 0.87 4.24
N HIS A 185 3.07 0.10 4.76
CA HIS A 185 3.32 -0.95 5.73
C HIS A 185 4.27 -2.00 5.16
N THR A 186 5.46 -2.08 5.71
CA THR A 186 6.33 -3.25 5.51
C THR A 186 5.89 -4.30 6.51
N PRO A 187 5.54 -5.53 6.09
CA PRO A 187 5.40 -6.61 7.03
C PRO A 187 6.72 -6.70 7.80
N ARG A 188 6.70 -6.26 9.05
CA ARG A 188 7.84 -6.41 9.93
C ARG A 188 7.99 -7.92 10.08
N ASP A 189 9.13 -8.44 9.67
CA ASP A 189 9.44 -9.86 9.75
C ASP A 189 8.91 -10.40 11.07
N ARG A 190 8.00 -11.36 10.99
CA ARG A 190 7.17 -11.86 12.09
C ARG A 190 8.12 -12.40 13.16
N LYS A 191 8.58 -11.54 14.09
CA LYS A 191 9.70 -11.78 15.01
C LYS A 191 10.74 -12.69 14.35
N SER A 192 11.66 -12.10 13.58
CA SER A 192 12.86 -12.82 13.13
C SER A 192 13.31 -13.75 14.26
N HIS A 193 13.51 -15.02 13.94
CA HIS A 193 13.97 -16.06 14.87
C HIS A 193 15.40 -15.77 15.40
N THR A 194 15.80 -14.50 15.50
CA THR A 194 16.99 -13.99 16.18
C THR A 194 17.01 -14.36 17.66
N VAL A 195 15.85 -14.66 18.28
CA VAL A 195 15.82 -15.25 19.62
C VAL A 195 16.50 -16.63 19.67
N LEU A 196 16.52 -17.40 18.57
CA LEU A 196 17.26 -18.66 18.51
C LEU A 196 18.77 -18.49 18.27
N LEU A 197 19.21 -17.39 17.68
CA LEU A 197 20.63 -17.09 17.46
C LEU A 197 21.31 -16.46 18.69
N ASN A 198 20.53 -15.93 19.65
CA ASN A 198 21.07 -15.43 20.92
C ASN A 198 21.34 -16.53 21.97
N LYS A 199 21.21 -17.80 21.62
CA LYS A 199 21.78 -18.88 22.44
C LYS A 199 23.30 -18.86 22.25
N ARG A 200 23.98 -18.12 23.12
CA ARG A 200 25.44 -18.11 23.34
C ARG A 200 26.06 -19.43 22.87
N THR A 201 26.77 -19.38 21.75
CA THR A 201 27.52 -20.51 21.19
C THR A 201 28.70 -20.80 22.10
N VAL A 202 28.47 -21.65 23.11
CA VAL A 202 29.52 -22.26 23.91
C VAL A 202 30.10 -23.41 23.08
N SER A 203 31.42 -23.42 22.91
CA SER A 203 32.09 -24.53 22.23
C SER A 203 31.80 -25.84 22.97
N ARG A 204 31.29 -26.85 22.26
CA ARG A 204 31.05 -28.18 22.87
C ARG A 204 32.34 -28.94 23.21
N ARG A 205 33.48 -28.54 22.63
CA ARG A 205 34.79 -29.17 22.92
C ARG A 205 35.51 -28.55 24.11
N THR A 206 35.36 -27.24 24.30
CA THR A 206 36.13 -26.49 25.31
C THR A 206 35.27 -25.85 26.40
N LEU A 207 33.94 -25.93 26.26
CA LEU A 207 32.95 -25.36 27.19
C LEU A 207 33.15 -23.86 27.52
N GLN A 208 33.87 -23.12 26.66
CA GLN A 208 34.11 -21.69 26.82
C GLN A 208 33.32 -20.84 25.80
N PRO A 209 33.01 -19.56 26.14
CA PRO A 209 32.40 -18.62 25.22
C PRO A 209 33.39 -18.20 24.13
N LEU A 210 32.96 -18.21 22.86
CA LEU A 210 33.81 -17.92 21.68
C LEU A 210 34.22 -16.43 21.51
N SER A 211 34.23 -15.62 22.58
CA SER A 211 34.41 -14.16 22.48
C SER A 211 35.79 -13.62 22.86
N GLN A 212 36.87 -14.42 22.84
CA GLN A 212 38.18 -13.95 23.31
C GLN A 212 39.41 -14.25 22.42
N SER A 213 39.27 -14.76 21.19
CA SER A 213 40.45 -15.16 20.40
C SER A 213 40.77 -14.31 19.16
N LEU A 214 40.39 -13.03 19.13
CA LEU A 214 40.74 -12.14 17.99
C LEU A 214 41.64 -10.96 18.35
N TRP A 215 42.27 -10.98 19.53
CA TRP A 215 43.33 -10.03 19.90
C TRP A 215 44.39 -10.77 20.73
N ALA A 216 45.27 -11.47 20.04
CA ALA A 216 46.57 -11.87 20.56
C ALA A 216 47.56 -11.87 19.38
N GLU A 217 48.46 -10.88 19.39
CA GLU A 217 49.74 -10.94 18.66
C GLU A 217 50.65 -12.01 19.28
#